data_AF-A0A251NL75-F1
#
_entry.id   AF-A0A251NL75-F1
#
_cell.length_a   1.000
_cell.length_b   1.000
_cell.length_c   1.000
_cell.angle_alpha   90.00
_cell.angle_beta   90.00
_cell.angle_gamma   90.00
#
_symmetry.space_group_name_H-M   'P 1'
#
loop_
_entity.id
_entity.type
_entity.pdbx_description
1 polymer ?
#
loop_
_entity_poly.entity_id
_entity_poly.type
_entity_poly.pdbx_seq_one_letter_code
_entity_poly.pdbx_strand_id
1 'polypeptide(L)'
;MAPLKALEAEYPILDPNFQAFCASHGIFSVEDFLIHDLYELAAFAEQQPTSEKLKQGITQVLSIIDTQHQPWLNGLELLDDALHNKHVLSTGREGIDLLLGGGLREGQLTEIVGPSSCGKTQAGKRIFQRIMNSIVCHSVFDIFTMFNVLHRLVINFPSQKGGQVRLLIVDSISSLITPILGNSGSQGRALMISAGYMLKKLAHEHNVAVLVTNHTVGGERGIPKPGPWTDLEEHPTCEASTFW
;
A
#
# COMPACT_ATOMS: atom_id res chain seq x y z
N MET A 1 -13.04 4.96 -0.08
CA MET A 1 -14.34 4.24 -0.07
C MET A 1 -15.48 5.26 -0.22
N ALA A 2 -16.73 4.81 -0.36
CA ALA A 2 -17.88 5.70 -0.60
C ALA A 2 -18.19 6.62 0.61
N PRO A 3 -18.64 7.88 0.39
CA PRO A 3 -19.18 8.73 1.44
C PRO A 3 -20.42 8.09 2.09
N LEU A 4 -20.67 8.33 3.38
CA LEU A 4 -21.86 7.78 4.06
C LEU A 4 -23.17 8.15 3.37
N LYS A 5 -23.22 9.36 2.80
CA LYS A 5 -24.35 9.86 1.98
C LYS A 5 -24.68 8.98 0.78
N ALA A 6 -23.69 8.33 0.18
CA ALA A 6 -23.91 7.48 -0.98
C ALA A 6 -24.53 6.12 -0.62
N LEU A 7 -24.45 5.72 0.66
CA LEU A 7 -24.95 4.43 1.14
C LEU A 7 -26.43 4.47 1.54
N GLU A 8 -27.03 5.66 1.71
CA GLU A 8 -28.44 5.81 2.11
C GLU A 8 -29.41 5.13 1.12
N ALA A 9 -29.08 5.15 -0.17
CA ALA A 9 -29.91 4.54 -1.22
C ALA A 9 -30.00 3.01 -1.10
N GLU A 10 -28.96 2.38 -0.58
CA GLU A 10 -28.84 0.92 -0.45
C GLU A 10 -29.15 0.44 0.98
N TYR A 11 -28.89 1.30 1.96
CA TYR A 11 -29.09 1.04 3.38
C TYR A 11 -29.89 2.18 4.02
N PRO A 12 -31.24 2.09 4.01
CA PRO A 12 -32.12 3.15 4.53
C PRO A 12 -31.95 3.49 6.01
N ILE A 13 -31.27 2.63 6.76
CA ILE A 13 -30.93 2.86 8.17
C ILE A 13 -29.82 3.91 8.35
N LEU A 14 -29.04 4.17 7.30
CA LEU A 14 -28.02 5.22 7.24
C LEU A 14 -28.64 6.56 6.81
N ASP A 15 -29.74 6.91 7.47
CA ASP A 15 -30.58 8.08 7.16
C ASP A 15 -29.87 9.42 7.48
N PRO A 16 -30.45 10.57 7.11
CA PRO A 16 -29.84 11.87 7.38
C PRO A 16 -29.61 12.16 8.87
N ASN A 17 -30.37 11.53 9.78
CA ASN A 17 -30.15 11.68 11.22
C ASN A 17 -28.90 10.94 11.67
N PHE A 18 -28.71 9.70 11.18
CA PHE A 18 -27.49 8.94 11.39
C PHE A 18 -26.27 9.65 10.81
N GLN A 19 -26.39 10.20 9.60
CA GLN A 19 -25.33 10.97 8.96
C GLN A 19 -24.99 12.25 9.74
N ALA A 20 -25.99 12.96 10.28
CA ALA A 20 -25.77 14.14 11.10
C ALA A 20 -25.07 13.80 12.43
N PHE A 21 -25.46 12.69 13.06
CA PHE A 21 -24.76 12.16 14.23
C PHE A 21 -23.30 11.80 13.92
N CYS A 22 -23.05 11.10 12.81
CA CYS A 22 -21.68 10.79 12.38
C CYS A 22 -20.88 12.08 12.11
N ALA A 23 -21.47 13.04 11.42
CA ALA A 23 -20.84 14.32 11.11
C ALA A 23 -20.49 15.13 12.37
N SER A 24 -21.30 15.07 13.44
CA SER A 24 -20.98 15.74 14.71
C SER A 24 -19.77 15.14 15.43
N HIS A 25 -19.38 13.92 15.07
CA HIS A 25 -18.19 13.24 15.56
C HIS A 25 -17.07 13.23 14.52
N GLY A 26 -17.19 13.99 13.42
CA GLY A 26 -16.15 14.08 12.39
C GLY A 26 -16.12 12.90 11.41
N ILE A 27 -17.17 12.09 11.36
CA ILE A 27 -17.27 10.90 10.52
C ILE A 27 -18.11 11.21 9.27
N PHE A 28 -17.50 11.13 8.08
CA PHE A 28 -18.16 11.47 6.81
C PHE A 28 -18.14 10.32 5.79
N SER A 29 -17.29 9.32 6.01
CA SER A 29 -17.08 8.17 5.14
C SER A 29 -16.97 6.86 5.93
N VAL A 30 -17.02 5.72 5.24
CA VAL A 30 -16.81 4.40 5.85
C VAL A 30 -15.38 4.24 6.38
N GLU A 31 -14.39 4.90 5.76
CA GLU A 31 -13.00 4.87 6.24
C GLU A 31 -12.85 5.60 7.57
N ASP A 32 -13.63 6.68 7.79
CA ASP A 32 -13.61 7.41 9.05
C ASP A 32 -14.08 6.50 10.21
N PHE A 33 -14.97 5.55 9.96
CA PHE A 33 -15.38 4.55 10.96
C PHE A 33 -14.23 3.62 11.39
N LEU A 34 -13.27 3.32 10.50
CA LEU A 34 -12.14 2.43 10.81
C LEU A 34 -11.12 3.06 11.77
N ILE A 35 -11.08 4.40 11.82
CA ILE A 35 -10.12 5.15 12.64
C ILE A 35 -10.72 5.71 13.94
N HIS A 36 -12.04 5.60 14.12
CA HIS A 36 -12.74 6.07 15.32
C HIS A 36 -12.93 4.96 16.35
N ASP A 37 -12.93 5.33 17.64
CA ASP A 37 -13.27 4.39 18.72
C ASP A 37 -14.78 4.10 18.70
N LEU A 38 -15.11 2.88 18.29
CA LEU A 38 -16.49 2.40 18.18
C LEU A 38 -17.18 2.30 19.54
N TYR A 39 -16.45 2.07 20.63
CA TYR A 39 -17.03 2.01 21.97
C TYR A 39 -17.44 3.40 22.43
N GLU A 40 -16.60 4.40 22.18
CA GLU A 40 -16.89 5.80 22.50
C GLU A 40 -18.07 6.31 21.66
N LEU A 41 -18.08 6.01 20.35
CA LEU A 41 -19.17 6.38 19.45
C LEU A 41 -20.50 5.71 19.86
N ALA A 42 -20.47 4.44 20.26
CA ALA A 42 -21.66 3.74 20.76
C ALA A 42 -22.17 4.33 22.08
N ALA A 43 -21.27 4.76 22.97
CA ALA A 43 -21.63 5.46 24.21
C ALA A 43 -22.27 6.83 23.94
N PHE A 44 -21.81 7.58 22.95
CA PHE A 44 -22.48 8.82 22.53
C PHE A 44 -23.85 8.56 21.89
N ALA A 45 -23.99 7.47 21.14
CA ALA A 45 -25.28 7.06 20.57
C ALA A 45 -26.31 6.74 21.66
N GLU A 46 -25.90 6.16 22.79
CA GLU A 46 -26.78 5.87 23.94
C GLU A 46 -27.42 7.13 24.55
N GLN A 47 -26.74 8.26 24.46
CA GLN A 47 -27.21 9.53 25.02
C GLN A 47 -28.23 10.24 24.13
N GLN A 48 -28.47 9.74 22.92
CA GLN A 48 -29.40 10.32 21.97
C GLN A 48 -30.79 9.67 22.05
N PRO A 49 -31.89 10.41 21.80
CA PRO A 49 -33.25 9.87 21.81
C PRO A 49 -33.49 8.79 20.73
N THR A 50 -32.62 8.72 19.71
CA THR A 50 -32.65 7.72 18.63
C THR A 50 -31.59 6.62 18.79
N SER A 51 -31.15 6.35 20.03
CA SER A 51 -30.04 5.45 20.35
C SER A 51 -30.09 4.08 19.66
N GLU A 52 -31.24 3.41 19.68
CA GLU A 52 -31.41 2.10 19.03
C GLU A 52 -31.17 2.17 17.51
N LYS A 53 -31.71 3.18 16.83
CA LYS A 53 -31.47 3.37 15.40
C LYS A 53 -30.01 3.72 15.10
N LEU A 54 -29.37 4.53 15.94
CA LEU A 54 -27.97 4.88 15.79
C LEU A 54 -27.05 3.66 15.96
N LYS A 55 -27.30 2.82 16.98
CA LYS A 55 -26.57 1.57 17.18
C LYS A 55 -26.75 0.59 16.03
N GLN A 56 -27.97 0.46 15.52
CA GLN A 56 -28.23 -0.35 14.32
C GLN A 56 -27.52 0.21 13.09
N GLY A 57 -27.47 1.54 12.93
CA GLY A 57 -26.69 2.20 11.88
C GLY A 57 -25.19 1.91 11.99
N ILE A 58 -24.61 2.02 13.19
CA ILE A 58 -23.19 1.66 13.46
C ILE A 58 -22.95 0.19 13.08
N THR A 59 -23.82 -0.71 13.52
CA THR A 59 -23.73 -2.16 13.21
C THR A 59 -23.85 -2.42 11.71
N GLN A 60 -24.71 -1.68 11.00
CA GLN A 60 -24.86 -1.80 9.56
C GLN A 60 -23.59 -1.35 8.83
N VAL A 61 -22.96 -0.26 9.25
CA VAL A 61 -21.67 0.19 8.67
C VAL A 61 -20.59 -0.86 8.93
N LEU A 62 -20.53 -1.45 10.12
CA LEU A 62 -19.59 -2.54 10.43
C LEU A 62 -19.84 -3.78 9.55
N SER A 63 -21.10 -4.15 9.31
CA SER A 63 -21.41 -5.23 8.37
C SER A 63 -21.00 -4.92 6.93
N ILE A 64 -21.10 -3.66 6.49
CA ILE A 64 -20.60 -3.23 5.17
C ILE A 64 -19.08 -3.34 5.12
N ILE A 65 -18.39 -2.93 6.18
CA ILE A 65 -16.94 -3.10 6.31
C ILE A 65 -16.59 -4.59 6.24
N ASP A 66 -17.20 -5.43 7.07
CA ASP A 66 -16.93 -6.87 7.11
C ASP A 66 -17.22 -7.59 5.79
N THR A 67 -18.21 -7.11 5.01
CA THR A 67 -18.52 -7.69 3.68
C THR A 67 -17.62 -7.17 2.56
N GLN A 68 -17.01 -6.00 2.73
CA GLN A 68 -16.06 -5.44 1.76
C GLN A 68 -14.60 -5.79 2.05
N HIS A 69 -14.27 -6.18 3.29
CA HIS A 69 -12.95 -6.64 3.66
C HIS A 69 -12.80 -8.17 3.46
N GLN A 70 -11.57 -8.59 3.16
CA GLN A 70 -11.21 -10.01 3.14
C GLN A 70 -11.49 -10.62 4.52
N PRO A 71 -11.99 -11.87 4.61
CA PRO A 71 -12.22 -12.52 5.90
C PRO A 71 -10.95 -12.52 6.74
N TRP A 72 -11.10 -12.42 8.06
CA TRP A 72 -9.99 -12.53 9.01
C TRP A 72 -9.25 -13.85 8.79
N LEU A 73 -8.04 -13.77 8.25
CA LEU A 73 -7.21 -14.94 8.01
C LEU A 73 -6.54 -15.37 9.33
N ASN A 74 -6.62 -16.65 9.65
CA ASN A 74 -5.87 -17.20 10.77
C ASN A 74 -4.40 -17.46 10.39
N GLY A 75 -3.54 -17.71 11.38
CA GLY A 75 -2.11 -17.91 11.15
C GLY A 75 -1.78 -19.10 10.22
N LEU A 76 -2.64 -20.12 10.18
CA LEU A 76 -2.46 -21.27 9.29
C LEU A 76 -2.82 -20.92 7.84
N GLU A 77 -3.91 -20.18 7.65
CA GLU A 77 -4.32 -19.68 6.32
C GLU A 77 -3.30 -18.70 5.75
N LEU A 78 -2.73 -17.82 6.57
CA LEU A 78 -1.62 -16.95 6.18
C LEU A 78 -0.36 -17.74 5.79
N LEU A 79 -0.05 -18.81 6.54
CA LEU A 79 1.08 -19.68 6.21
C LEU A 79 0.82 -20.46 4.92
N ASP A 80 -0.40 -20.96 4.72
CA ASP A 80 -0.80 -21.68 3.52
C ASP A 80 -0.73 -20.80 2.28
N ASP A 81 -1.24 -19.56 2.38
CA ASP A 81 -1.10 -18.54 1.33
C ASP A 81 0.38 -18.23 1.03
N ALA A 82 1.20 -18.06 2.07
CA ALA A 82 2.63 -17.82 1.93
C ALA A 82 3.40 -18.97 1.26
N LEU A 83 2.95 -20.22 1.44
CA LEU A 83 3.60 -21.41 0.88
C LEU A 83 3.13 -21.74 -0.54
N HIS A 84 1.84 -21.56 -0.82
CA HIS A 84 1.23 -22.06 -2.06
C HIS A 84 0.97 -20.97 -3.09
N ASN A 85 0.67 -19.74 -2.67
CA ASN A 85 0.29 -18.66 -3.59
C ASN A 85 1.44 -17.67 -3.84
N LYS A 86 2.40 -17.52 -2.91
CA LYS A 86 3.53 -16.60 -3.07
C LYS A 86 4.69 -17.25 -3.81
N HIS A 87 4.72 -17.14 -5.13
CA HIS A 87 5.85 -17.64 -5.91
C HIS A 87 7.10 -16.78 -5.75
N VAL A 88 8.26 -17.42 -5.89
CA VAL A 88 9.56 -16.75 -5.89
C VAL A 88 10.04 -16.56 -7.33
N LEU A 89 10.38 -15.32 -7.68
CA LEU A 89 10.95 -14.92 -8.95
C LEU A 89 12.47 -14.79 -8.79
N SER A 90 13.22 -15.70 -9.38
CA SER A 90 14.69 -15.60 -9.42
C SER A 90 15.11 -14.31 -10.13
N THR A 91 16.08 -13.61 -9.55
CA THR A 91 16.76 -12.45 -10.15
C THR A 91 17.77 -12.85 -11.23
N GLY A 92 18.03 -14.15 -11.40
CA GLY A 92 19.03 -14.70 -12.31
C GLY A 92 20.47 -14.55 -11.82
N ARG A 93 20.66 -14.17 -10.55
CA ARG A 93 21.97 -14.08 -9.90
C ARG A 93 21.92 -14.82 -8.58
N GLU A 94 22.63 -15.94 -8.49
CA GLU A 94 22.66 -16.81 -7.32
C GLU A 94 22.99 -16.05 -6.03
N GLY A 95 23.96 -15.14 -6.04
CA GLY A 95 24.30 -14.34 -4.85
C GLY A 95 23.18 -13.39 -4.39
N ILE A 96 22.40 -12.83 -5.32
CA ILE A 96 21.25 -11.95 -4.98
C ILE A 96 20.05 -12.80 -4.56
N ASP A 97 19.80 -13.90 -5.25
CA ASP A 97 18.73 -14.83 -4.88
C ASP A 97 18.99 -15.42 -3.49
N LEU A 98 20.24 -15.76 -3.16
CA LEU A 98 20.61 -16.20 -1.82
C LEU A 98 20.33 -15.13 -0.76
N LEU A 99 20.69 -13.87 -1.05
CA LEU A 99 20.41 -12.74 -0.15
C LEU A 99 18.90 -12.52 0.07
N LEU A 100 18.10 -12.74 -0.97
CA LEU A 100 16.63 -12.59 -0.95
C LEU A 100 15.89 -13.86 -0.50
N GLY A 101 16.60 -14.92 -0.09
CA GLY A 101 15.98 -16.19 0.30
C GLY A 101 15.27 -16.92 -0.84
N GLY A 102 15.84 -16.87 -2.04
CA GLY A 102 15.42 -17.56 -3.27
C GLY A 102 15.11 -16.62 -4.45
N GLY A 103 14.93 -15.32 -4.21
CA GLY A 103 14.53 -14.33 -5.23
C GLY A 103 13.42 -13.38 -4.73
N LEU A 104 12.79 -12.64 -5.63
CA LEU A 104 11.71 -11.71 -5.32
C LEU A 104 10.38 -12.45 -5.12
N ARG A 105 9.70 -12.21 -4.00
CA ARG A 105 8.44 -12.89 -3.68
C ARG A 105 7.25 -12.13 -4.23
N GLU A 106 6.37 -12.84 -4.94
CA GLU A 106 5.04 -12.35 -5.27
C GLU A 106 4.26 -12.03 -4.00
N GLY A 107 3.41 -11.01 -4.02
CA GLY A 107 2.69 -10.58 -2.83
C GLY A 107 3.49 -9.70 -1.88
N GLN A 108 4.77 -9.43 -2.17
CA GLN A 108 5.66 -8.66 -1.30
C GLN A 108 6.24 -7.43 -2.00
N LEU A 109 6.51 -6.41 -1.19
CA LEU A 109 7.30 -5.25 -1.54
C LEU A 109 8.75 -5.50 -1.10
N THR A 110 9.67 -5.46 -2.06
CA THR A 110 11.12 -5.55 -1.82
C THR A 110 11.77 -4.21 -2.17
N GLU A 111 12.59 -3.68 -1.28
CA GLU A 111 13.33 -2.45 -1.52
C GLU A 111 14.83 -2.73 -1.72
N ILE A 112 15.42 -2.14 -2.76
CA ILE A 112 16.87 -2.11 -2.98
C ILE A 112 17.39 -0.69 -2.73
N VAL A 113 18.24 -0.56 -1.71
CA VAL A 113 18.83 0.71 -1.29
C VAL A 113 20.34 0.68 -1.49
N GLY A 114 20.90 1.82 -1.90
CA GLY A 114 22.35 2.00 -1.96
C GLY A 114 22.79 3.35 -2.53
N PRO A 115 24.10 3.65 -2.54
CA PRO A 115 24.66 4.89 -3.07
C PRO A 115 24.38 5.11 -4.55
N SER A 116 24.38 6.37 -5.01
CA SER A 116 24.32 6.68 -6.44
C SER A 116 25.37 5.89 -7.21
N SER A 117 25.01 5.39 -8.40
CA SER A 117 25.87 4.58 -9.26
C SER A 117 26.26 3.18 -8.73
N CYS A 118 25.68 2.68 -7.63
CA CYS A 118 25.96 1.31 -7.13
C CYS A 118 25.28 0.17 -7.93
N GLY A 119 24.60 0.48 -9.04
CA GLY A 119 24.04 -0.55 -9.91
C GLY A 119 22.55 -0.87 -9.74
N LYS A 120 21.79 -0.13 -8.91
CA LYS A 120 20.36 -0.42 -8.61
C LYS A 120 19.47 -0.46 -9.86
N THR A 121 19.54 0.59 -10.68
CA THR A 121 18.81 0.66 -11.96
C THR A 121 19.25 -0.45 -12.91
N GLN A 122 20.55 -0.81 -12.92
CA GLN A 122 21.05 -1.93 -13.73
C GLN A 122 20.57 -3.29 -13.20
N ALA A 123 20.44 -3.47 -11.89
CA ALA A 123 19.87 -4.65 -11.27
C ALA A 123 18.39 -4.80 -11.66
N GLY A 124 17.59 -3.73 -11.49
CA GLY A 124 16.19 -3.69 -11.93
C GLY A 124 16.03 -4.02 -13.42
N LYS A 125 16.84 -3.39 -14.29
CA LYS A 125 16.83 -3.67 -15.74
C LYS A 125 17.21 -5.11 -16.11
N ARG A 126 18.12 -5.75 -15.37
CA ARG A 126 18.53 -7.14 -15.63
C ARG A 126 17.47 -8.13 -15.14
N ILE A 127 16.89 -7.88 -13.97
CA ILE A 127 15.74 -8.62 -13.44
C ILE A 127 14.58 -8.53 -14.46
N PHE A 128 14.30 -7.32 -14.95
CA PHE A 128 13.33 -7.02 -16.03
C PHE A 128 13.56 -7.86 -17.29
N GLN A 129 14.80 -7.89 -17.81
CA GLN A 129 15.13 -8.59 -19.06
C GLN A 129 14.88 -10.10 -19.00
N ARG A 130 14.92 -10.68 -17.79
CA ARG A 130 14.80 -12.13 -17.62
C ARG A 130 13.37 -12.58 -17.35
N ILE A 131 12.56 -11.75 -16.68
CA ILE A 131 11.25 -12.17 -16.18
C ILE A 131 10.15 -12.07 -17.25
N MET A 132 10.32 -11.36 -18.39
CA MET A 132 9.14 -11.03 -19.21
C MET A 132 9.29 -11.03 -20.74
N ASN A 133 8.20 -11.54 -21.34
CA ASN A 133 7.67 -11.24 -22.68
C ASN A 133 6.51 -10.20 -22.64
N SER A 134 6.15 -9.59 -21.50
CA SER A 134 5.01 -8.66 -21.40
C SER A 134 5.16 -7.57 -20.33
N ILE A 135 6.16 -6.66 -20.45
CA ILE A 135 6.33 -5.53 -19.51
C ILE A 135 5.73 -4.23 -20.03
N VAL A 136 5.10 -3.49 -19.11
CA VAL A 136 4.71 -2.10 -19.27
C VAL A 136 5.60 -1.22 -18.39
N CYS A 137 6.37 -0.33 -19.02
CA CYS A 137 7.16 0.70 -18.32
C CYS A 137 6.42 2.04 -18.35
N HIS A 138 6.28 2.68 -17.20
CA HIS A 138 5.77 4.05 -17.10
C HIS A 138 6.83 4.95 -16.49
N SER A 139 7.34 5.90 -17.27
CA SER A 139 8.20 6.97 -16.76
C SER A 139 7.33 8.01 -16.06
N VAL A 140 7.65 8.28 -14.80
CA VAL A 140 6.91 9.24 -13.97
C VAL A 140 7.88 10.30 -13.48
N PHE A 141 7.47 11.58 -13.57
CA PHE A 141 8.32 12.72 -13.20
C PHE A 141 7.68 13.62 -12.13
N ASP A 142 6.48 13.29 -11.66
CA ASP A 142 5.82 13.95 -10.53
C ASP A 142 4.96 12.95 -9.73
N ILE A 143 4.75 13.26 -8.44
CA ILE A 143 4.01 12.39 -7.52
C ILE A 143 2.56 12.16 -7.98
N PHE A 144 1.88 13.15 -8.56
CA PHE A 144 0.47 13.01 -8.93
C PHE A 144 0.30 12.09 -10.13
N THR A 145 1.20 12.18 -11.11
CA THR A 145 1.29 11.23 -12.22
C THR A 145 1.63 9.83 -11.70
N MET A 146 2.44 9.70 -10.63
CA MET A 146 2.68 8.41 -9.96
C MET A 146 1.39 7.83 -9.39
N PHE A 147 0.64 8.61 -8.62
CA PHE A 147 -0.64 8.20 -8.04
C PHE A 147 -1.63 7.79 -9.14
N ASN A 148 -1.72 8.55 -10.23
CA ASN A 148 -2.59 8.22 -11.35
C ASN A 148 -2.19 6.90 -12.04
N VAL A 149 -0.89 6.69 -12.27
CA VAL A 149 -0.38 5.42 -12.84
C VAL A 149 -0.67 4.25 -11.89
N LEU A 150 -0.40 4.40 -10.59
CA LEU A 150 -0.70 3.35 -9.60
C LEU A 150 -2.19 3.02 -9.56
N HIS A 151 -3.04 4.04 -9.50
CA HIS A 151 -4.50 3.87 -9.49
C HIS A 151 -5.00 3.18 -10.78
N ARG A 152 -4.43 3.54 -11.93
CA ARG A 152 -4.71 2.84 -13.20
C ARG A 152 -4.22 1.41 -13.19
N LEU A 153 -3.07 1.11 -12.58
CA LEU A 153 -2.57 -0.26 -12.47
C LEU A 153 -3.52 -1.09 -11.60
N VAL A 154 -3.92 -0.60 -10.41
CA VAL A 154 -4.91 -1.28 -9.54
C VAL A 154 -6.16 -1.67 -10.33
N ILE A 155 -6.70 -0.75 -11.14
CA ILE A 155 -7.92 -0.99 -11.92
C ILE A 155 -7.69 -1.97 -13.09
N ASN A 156 -6.55 -1.92 -13.76
CA ASN A 156 -6.32 -2.65 -15.02
C ASN A 156 -5.62 -4.00 -14.85
N PHE A 157 -5.02 -4.28 -13.70
CA PHE A 157 -4.37 -5.56 -13.40
C PHE A 157 -5.28 -6.79 -13.64
N PRO A 158 -6.58 -6.76 -13.27
CA PRO A 158 -7.50 -7.89 -13.51
C PRO A 158 -7.89 -8.11 -14.99
N SER A 159 -7.66 -7.15 -15.88
CA SER A 159 -8.28 -7.11 -17.22
C SER A 159 -7.34 -7.46 -18.39
N GLN A 160 -6.07 -7.77 -18.12
CA GLN A 160 -5.08 -8.04 -19.18
C GLN A 160 -5.27 -9.44 -19.80
N LYS A 161 -6.05 -9.51 -20.89
CA LYS A 161 -6.08 -10.67 -21.80
C LYS A 161 -4.75 -10.77 -22.55
N GLY A 162 -3.74 -11.45 -21.98
CA GLY A 162 -2.48 -11.66 -22.69
C GLY A 162 -1.25 -12.06 -21.88
N GLY A 163 -1.36 -12.23 -20.56
CA GLY A 163 -0.23 -12.65 -19.72
C GLY A 163 -0.33 -12.04 -18.34
N GLN A 164 -0.13 -12.86 -17.31
CA GLN A 164 -0.13 -12.38 -15.93
C GLN A 164 1.13 -11.55 -15.69
N VAL A 165 0.97 -10.28 -15.34
CA VAL A 165 2.09 -9.44 -14.89
C VAL A 165 2.49 -9.91 -13.50
N ARG A 166 3.76 -10.29 -13.32
CA ARG A 166 4.27 -10.90 -12.08
C ARG A 166 5.24 -10.01 -11.30
N LEU A 167 5.76 -8.94 -11.92
CA LEU A 167 6.71 -8.02 -11.32
C LEU A 167 6.40 -6.56 -11.72
N LEU A 168 6.31 -5.68 -10.72
CA LEU A 168 6.27 -4.22 -10.87
C LEU A 168 7.58 -3.63 -10.34
N ILE A 169 8.27 -2.80 -11.12
CA ILE A 169 9.49 -2.11 -10.69
C ILE A 169 9.22 -0.61 -10.63
N VAL A 170 9.59 0.03 -9.51
CA VAL A 170 9.51 1.47 -9.31
C VAL A 170 10.91 2.03 -9.06
N ASP A 171 11.46 2.74 -10.05
CA ASP A 171 12.80 3.33 -10.00
C ASP A 171 12.74 4.83 -10.31
N SER A 172 12.84 5.77 -9.34
CA SER A 172 12.82 5.62 -7.87
C SER A 172 11.76 6.56 -7.30
N ILE A 173 11.01 6.12 -6.29
CA ILE A 173 9.97 6.94 -5.66
C ILE A 173 10.59 8.20 -5.03
N SER A 174 11.78 8.05 -4.43
CA SER A 174 12.47 9.12 -3.72
C SER A 174 12.76 10.36 -4.56
N SER A 175 13.05 10.20 -5.86
CA SER A 175 13.27 11.33 -6.77
C SER A 175 12.05 12.24 -6.95
N LEU A 176 10.85 11.68 -6.84
CA LEU A 176 9.58 12.41 -7.02
C LEU A 176 9.15 13.16 -5.76
N ILE A 177 9.61 12.70 -4.60
CA ILE A 177 9.14 13.18 -3.29
C ILE A 177 10.16 14.10 -2.64
N THR A 178 11.46 13.92 -2.93
CA THR A 178 12.53 14.80 -2.42
C THR A 178 12.24 16.30 -2.63
N PRO A 179 11.69 16.75 -3.77
CA PRO A 179 11.33 18.17 -3.96
C PRO A 179 10.20 18.67 -3.05
N ILE A 180 9.31 17.76 -2.61
CA ILE A 180 8.12 18.05 -1.80
C ILE A 180 8.43 17.89 -0.30
N LEU A 181 9.48 17.14 0.02
CA LEU A 181 9.96 16.82 1.36
C LEU A 181 10.80 17.93 2.03
N GLY A 182 10.88 19.12 1.46
CA GLY A 182 11.66 20.24 2.01
C GLY A 182 11.44 20.43 3.51
N ASN A 183 12.50 20.17 4.29
CA ASN A 183 12.81 20.31 5.73
C ASN A 183 11.73 20.13 6.83
N SER A 184 10.42 20.27 6.56
CA SER A 184 9.35 20.22 7.59
C SER A 184 8.00 19.72 7.07
N GLY A 185 7.87 19.33 5.79
CA GLY A 185 6.57 19.01 5.20
C GLY A 185 5.97 17.68 5.68
N SER A 186 4.99 17.72 6.59
CA SER A 186 4.11 16.58 6.90
C SER A 186 3.40 16.02 5.65
N GLN A 187 3.14 16.88 4.66
CA GLN A 187 2.51 16.52 3.39
C GLN A 187 3.34 15.56 2.54
N GLY A 188 4.65 15.81 2.39
CA GLY A 188 5.54 14.89 1.66
C GLY A 188 5.61 13.51 2.32
N ARG A 189 5.58 13.48 3.66
CA ARG A 189 5.51 12.23 4.44
C ARG A 189 4.20 11.47 4.24
N ALA A 190 3.07 12.17 4.31
CA ALA A 190 1.75 11.57 4.08
C ALA A 190 1.63 10.98 2.67
N LEU A 191 2.17 11.66 1.65
CA LEU A 191 2.19 11.15 0.28
C LEU A 191 3.07 9.89 0.14
N MET A 192 4.19 9.81 0.86
CA MET A 192 5.01 8.59 0.89
C MET A 192 4.28 7.42 1.50
N ILE A 193 3.71 7.61 2.69
CA ILE A 193 2.96 6.57 3.40
C ILE A 193 1.82 6.07 2.51
N SER A 194 1.09 6.99 1.86
CA SER A 194 0.01 6.66 0.94
C SER A 194 0.50 5.87 -0.28
N ALA A 195 1.62 6.27 -0.89
CA ALA A 195 2.22 5.52 -2.00
C ALA A 195 2.69 4.12 -1.59
N GLY A 196 3.30 3.97 -0.41
CA GLY A 196 3.80 2.70 0.10
C GLY A 196 2.66 1.74 0.41
N TYR A 197 1.61 2.26 1.06
CA TYR A 197 0.37 1.53 1.28
C TYR A 197 -0.23 1.01 -0.03
N MET A 198 -0.37 1.85 -1.05
CA MET A 198 -0.92 1.42 -2.34
C MET A 198 -0.06 0.37 -3.03
N LEU A 199 1.27 0.46 -2.96
CA LEU A 199 2.19 -0.54 -3.52
C LEU A 199 2.10 -1.87 -2.79
N LYS A 200 2.02 -1.87 -1.45
CA LYS A 200 1.80 -3.07 -0.63
C LYS A 200 0.46 -3.71 -0.94
N LYS A 201 -0.61 -2.89 -1.03
CA LYS A 201 -1.95 -3.34 -1.40
C LYS A 201 -1.95 -3.99 -2.78
N LEU A 202 -1.33 -3.34 -3.77
CA LEU A 202 -1.14 -3.87 -5.13
C LEU A 202 -0.41 -5.22 -5.13
N ALA A 203 0.70 -5.31 -4.40
CA ALA A 203 1.48 -6.54 -4.29
C ALA A 203 0.59 -7.69 -3.77
N HIS A 204 -0.08 -7.44 -2.65
CA HIS A 204 -0.89 -8.44 -1.95
C HIS A 204 -2.14 -8.86 -2.75
N GLU A 205 -2.97 -7.91 -3.16
CA GLU A 205 -4.26 -8.18 -3.82
C GLU A 205 -4.13 -8.81 -5.20
N HIS A 206 -3.05 -8.49 -5.94
CA HIS A 206 -2.83 -9.03 -7.29
C HIS A 206 -1.76 -10.11 -7.35
N ASN A 207 -1.17 -10.47 -6.21
CA ASN A 207 -0.07 -11.43 -6.10
C ASN A 207 1.10 -11.11 -7.05
N VAL A 208 1.53 -9.85 -7.02
CA VAL A 208 2.61 -9.31 -7.87
C VAL A 208 3.81 -9.03 -6.98
N ALA A 209 5.01 -9.35 -7.44
CA ALA A 209 6.22 -8.89 -6.76
C ALA A 209 6.41 -7.39 -7.05
N VAL A 210 6.64 -6.56 -6.03
CA VAL A 210 6.92 -5.14 -6.23
C VAL A 210 8.35 -4.85 -5.80
N LEU A 211 9.14 -4.27 -6.70
CA LEU A 211 10.53 -3.89 -6.46
C LEU A 211 10.66 -2.37 -6.51
N VAL A 212 11.08 -1.76 -5.40
CA VAL A 212 11.35 -0.31 -5.32
C VAL A 212 12.85 -0.09 -5.24
N THR A 213 13.37 0.88 -6.00
CA THR A 213 14.75 1.36 -5.84
C THR A 213 14.75 2.65 -5.03
N ASN A 214 15.77 2.80 -4.19
CA ASN A 214 15.94 4.00 -3.39
C ASN A 214 17.42 4.42 -3.30
N HIS A 215 17.65 5.70 -3.02
CA HIS A 215 18.97 6.30 -2.87
C HIS A 215 19.32 6.42 -1.38
N THR A 216 20.60 6.32 -1.03
CA THR A 216 21.07 6.70 0.31
C THR A 216 21.26 8.20 0.43
N VAL A 217 21.00 8.77 1.60
CA VAL A 217 21.28 10.16 1.96
C VAL A 217 22.36 10.23 3.06
N GLY A 218 22.96 11.41 3.25
CA GLY A 218 23.95 11.61 4.32
C GLY A 218 23.32 11.43 5.70
N GLY A 219 23.83 10.49 6.50
CA GLY A 219 23.44 10.29 7.89
C GLY A 219 24.36 11.01 8.87
N GLU A 220 24.05 10.88 10.16
CA GLU A 220 24.90 11.41 11.22
C GLU A 220 26.31 10.80 11.14
N ARG A 221 27.34 11.64 11.32
CA ARG A 221 28.77 11.24 11.29
C ARG A 221 29.26 10.66 9.94
N GLY A 222 28.61 10.98 8.83
CA GLY A 222 29.07 10.59 7.49
C GLY A 222 28.78 9.14 7.11
N ILE A 223 28.01 8.42 7.93
CA ILE A 223 27.50 7.09 7.60
C ILE A 223 26.32 7.29 6.62
N PRO A 224 26.32 6.63 5.43
CA PRO A 224 25.19 6.70 4.52
C PRO A 224 23.98 6.07 5.19
N LYS A 225 22.84 6.76 5.21
CA LYS A 225 21.57 6.20 5.65
C LYS A 225 20.64 5.98 4.47
N PRO A 226 19.69 5.04 4.57
CA PRO A 226 18.65 4.87 3.57
C PRO A 226 17.87 6.18 3.32
N GLY A 227 17.28 6.33 2.14
CA GLY A 227 16.56 7.54 1.75
C GLY A 227 15.34 7.81 2.63
N PRO A 228 14.71 9.00 2.51
CA PRO A 228 13.60 9.41 3.37
C PRO A 228 12.37 8.48 3.34
N TRP A 229 12.23 7.64 2.31
CA TRP A 229 11.18 6.60 2.25
C TRP A 229 11.30 5.57 3.38
N THR A 230 12.51 5.07 3.61
CA THR A 230 12.85 4.02 4.58
C THR A 230 12.63 4.45 6.03
N ASP A 231 12.79 5.73 6.34
CA ASP A 231 12.54 6.30 7.67
C ASP A 231 11.02 6.45 7.98
N LEU A 232 10.13 6.19 6.99
CA LEU A 232 8.69 6.46 7.08
C LEU A 232 7.79 5.24 6.90
N GLU A 233 8.32 4.14 6.37
CA GLU A 233 7.63 2.85 6.47
C GLU A 233 8.09 2.14 7.74
N GLU A 234 7.13 1.72 8.58
CA GLU A 234 7.38 0.59 9.48
C GLU A 234 7.65 -0.63 8.59
N HIS A 235 8.95 -0.91 8.42
CA HIS A 235 9.59 -2.06 7.75
C HIS A 235 9.02 -2.48 6.38
N PRO A 236 9.82 -2.42 5.28
CA PRO A 236 9.48 -3.18 4.09
C PRO A 236 9.39 -4.68 4.46
N THR A 237 8.53 -5.44 3.78
CA THR A 237 8.38 -6.89 4.04
C THR A 237 9.70 -7.66 3.87
N CYS A 238 10.63 -7.13 3.07
CA CYS A 238 12.02 -7.57 2.99
C CYS A 238 12.92 -6.40 2.55
N GLU A 239 14.00 -6.12 3.29
CA GLU A 239 14.99 -5.09 2.95
C GLU A 239 16.29 -5.75 2.47
N ALA A 240 16.74 -5.39 1.26
CA ALA A 240 18.05 -5.81 0.75
C ALA A 240 18.97 -4.59 0.67
N SER A 241 19.65 -4.29 1.77
CA SER A 241 20.71 -3.28 1.82
C SER A 241 22.06 -3.93 1.45
N THR A 242 22.63 -3.52 0.32
CA THR A 242 24.01 -3.92 -0.05
C THR A 242 24.94 -2.74 0.17
N PHE A 243 25.67 -2.76 1.28
CA PHE A 243 26.83 -1.89 1.46
C PHE A 243 27.99 -2.52 0.71
N TRP A 244 28.36 -1.94 -0.44
CA TRP A 244 29.64 -2.21 -1.11
C TRP A 244 30.68 -1.22 -0.62
#